data_AF-A0AAP7DXX6-F1
#
_entry.id   AF-A0AAP7DXX6-F1
#
_cell.length_a   1.000
_cell.length_b   1.000
_cell.length_c   1.000
_cell.angle_alpha   90.00
_cell.angle_beta   90.00
_cell.angle_gamma   90.00
#
_symmetry.space_group_name_H-M   'P 1'
#
loop_
_entity.id
_entity.type
_entity.pdbx_description
1 polymer ?
#
loop_
_entity_poly.entity_id
_entity_poly.type
_entity_poly.pdbx_seq_one_letter_code
_entity_poly.pdbx_strand_id
1 'polypeptide(L)'
;MNAGIFLVATQGNIHALSISPKGLIMGMLLAITTCFYGVLPGPLLKKYPAESVCAWAMLIGGGVLAAFLRPWRIEAHLDMIVIVGFLTIVIVGTILPFCLYLAAVKYAGSVYAGLLSSVEPVAATIVAAIFLGTAFPAIDILGFALVLSTLFILNINSK
;
A
#
# COMPACT_ATOMS: atom_id res chain seq x y z
N MET A 1 7.82 13.29 -7.66
CA MET A 1 7.08 12.02 -7.51
C MET A 1 6.48 11.56 -8.85
N ASN A 2 5.54 12.28 -9.45
CA ASN A 2 4.89 11.88 -10.71
C ASN A 2 5.86 11.58 -11.88
N ALA A 3 6.91 12.40 -12.03
CA ALA A 3 7.94 12.17 -13.05
C ALA A 3 8.75 10.88 -12.82
N GLY A 4 9.02 10.53 -11.55
CA GLY A 4 9.71 9.27 -11.20
C GLY A 4 8.81 8.05 -11.45
N ILE A 5 7.53 8.13 -11.09
CA ILE A 5 6.54 7.07 -11.37
C ILE A 5 6.38 6.86 -12.88
N PHE A 6 6.34 7.94 -13.67
CA PHE A 6 6.28 7.86 -15.12
C PHE A 6 7.51 7.18 -15.73
N LEU A 7 8.71 7.49 -15.22
CA LEU A 7 9.97 6.89 -15.65
C LEU A 7 10.02 5.38 -15.38
N VAL A 8 9.57 4.94 -14.20
CA VAL A 8 9.48 3.52 -13.84
C VAL A 8 8.40 2.81 -14.70
N ALA A 9 7.25 3.44 -14.91
CA ALA A 9 6.15 2.84 -15.68
C ALA A 9 6.46 2.69 -17.18
N THR A 10 7.33 3.53 -17.73
CA THR A 10 7.74 3.51 -19.14
C THR A 10 9.10 2.84 -19.37
N GLN A 11 9.86 2.55 -18.31
CA GLN A 11 11.24 2.04 -18.37
C GLN A 11 12.14 2.79 -19.39
N GLY A 12 11.87 4.09 -19.61
CA GLY A 12 12.60 4.93 -20.58
C GLY A 12 12.06 4.94 -22.01
N ASN A 13 11.00 4.20 -22.34
CA ASN A 13 10.36 4.25 -23.66
C ASN A 13 8.97 4.91 -23.60
N ILE A 14 8.89 6.15 -24.08
CA ILE A 14 7.68 6.99 -24.11
C ILE A 14 6.55 6.41 -24.98
N HIS A 15 6.84 5.46 -25.87
CA HIS A 15 5.88 4.84 -26.78
C HIS A 15 5.42 3.45 -26.34
N ALA A 16 6.03 2.87 -25.30
CA ALA A 16 5.68 1.56 -24.78
C ALA A 16 5.37 1.66 -23.28
N LEU A 17 4.11 1.42 -22.92
CA LEU A 17 3.73 1.30 -21.53
C LEU A 17 4.01 -0.15 -21.09
N SER A 18 4.83 -0.35 -20.07
CA SER A 18 5.14 -1.69 -19.53
C SER A 18 3.94 -2.34 -18.82
N ILE A 19 2.81 -1.63 -18.76
CA ILE A 19 1.58 -2.01 -18.06
C ILE A 19 0.50 -2.42 -19.05
N SER A 20 -0.11 -3.59 -18.82
CA SER A 20 -1.29 -4.06 -19.56
C SER A 20 -2.48 -3.10 -19.38
N PRO A 21 -3.32 -2.86 -20.41
CA PRO A 21 -4.51 -2.01 -20.31
C PRO A 21 -5.46 -2.41 -19.17
N LYS A 22 -5.60 -3.72 -18.90
CA LYS A 22 -6.38 -4.23 -17.77
C LYS A 22 -5.78 -3.82 -16.42
N GLY A 23 -4.46 -3.86 -16.31
CA GLY A 23 -3.73 -3.42 -15.11
C GLY A 23 -3.89 -1.93 -14.85
N LEU A 24 -3.90 -1.11 -15.92
CA LEU A 24 -4.13 0.33 -15.81
C LEU A 24 -5.53 0.65 -15.26
N ILE A 25 -6.58 0.01 -15.77
CA ILE A 25 -7.96 0.22 -15.30
C ILE A 25 -8.10 -0.18 -13.83
N MET A 26 -7.54 -1.32 -13.43
CA MET A 26 -7.55 -1.76 -12.04
C MET A 26 -6.75 -0.81 -11.14
N GLY A 27 -5.61 -0.30 -11.61
CA GLY A 27 -4.82 0.71 -10.90
C GLY A 27 -5.58 2.01 -10.68
N MET A 28 -6.34 2.49 -11.68
CA MET A 28 -7.18 3.68 -11.54
C MET A 28 -8.31 3.46 -10.52
N LEU A 29 -8.97 2.31 -10.56
CA LEU A 29 -10.00 1.95 -9.57
C LEU A 29 -9.41 1.92 -8.16
N LEU A 30 -8.25 1.29 -7.98
CA LEU A 30 -7.53 1.28 -6.69
C LEU A 30 -7.18 2.69 -6.23
N ALA A 31 -6.72 3.59 -7.11
CA ALA A 31 -6.41 4.97 -6.75
C ALA A 31 -7.64 5.72 -6.23
N ILE A 32 -8.80 5.54 -6.88
CA ILE A 32 -10.07 6.13 -6.44
C ILE A 32 -10.47 5.57 -5.07
N THR A 33 -10.43 4.24 -4.89
CA THR A 33 -10.76 3.60 -3.60
C THR A 33 -9.83 4.06 -2.48
N THR A 34 -8.53 4.18 -2.74
CA THR A 34 -7.54 4.67 -1.76
C THR A 34 -7.78 6.13 -1.38
N CYS A 35 -8.23 6.96 -2.33
CA CYS A 35 -8.62 8.35 -2.03
C CYS A 35 -9.80 8.40 -1.05
N PHE A 36 -10.85 7.60 -1.30
CA PHE A 36 -11.96 7.48 -0.36
C PHE A 36 -11.49 6.98 1.01
N TYR A 37 -10.62 5.97 1.03
CA TYR A 37 -10.08 5.42 2.27
C TYR A 37 -9.24 6.44 3.06
N GLY A 38 -8.50 7.35 2.40
CA GLY A 38 -7.73 8.40 3.09
C GLY A 38 -8.57 9.57 3.60
N VAL A 39 -9.69 9.89 2.93
CA VAL A 39 -10.50 11.09 3.22
C VAL A 39 -11.73 10.79 4.07
N LEU A 40 -12.45 9.71 3.76
CA LEU A 40 -13.72 9.33 4.38
C LEU A 40 -13.64 9.04 5.89
N PRO A 41 -12.57 8.44 6.45
CA PRO A 41 -12.50 8.22 7.90
C PRO A 41 -12.16 9.50 8.68
N GLY A 42 -11.80 10.62 8.04
CA GLY A 42 -11.43 11.87 8.72
C GLY A 42 -12.43 12.34 9.79
N PRO A 43 -13.73 12.44 9.49
CA PRO A 43 -14.75 12.78 10.49
C PRO A 43 -14.94 11.72 11.59
N LEU A 44 -14.76 10.43 11.27
CA LEU A 44 -14.88 9.33 12.24
C LEU A 44 -13.70 9.31 13.21
N LEU A 45 -12.48 9.54 12.71
CA LEU A 45 -11.23 9.57 13.48
C LEU A 45 -11.17 10.74 14.47
N LYS A 46 -11.97 11.79 14.25
CA LYS A 46 -12.16 12.89 15.21
C LYS A 46 -13.00 12.49 16.42
N LYS A 47 -13.90 11.51 16.27
CA LYS A 47 -14.83 11.07 17.33
C LYS A 47 -14.40 9.78 18.01
N TYR A 48 -13.68 8.91 17.30
CA TYR A 48 -13.30 7.58 17.76
C TYR A 48 -11.78 7.34 17.67
N PRO A 49 -11.23 6.39 18.45
CA PRO A 49 -9.84 5.95 18.28
C PRO A 49 -9.66 5.26 16.93
N ALA A 50 -8.47 5.41 16.34
CA ALA A 50 -8.14 4.86 15.03
C ALA A 50 -8.29 3.33 14.98
N GLU A 51 -7.94 2.66 16.07
CA GLU A 51 -8.01 1.21 16.23
C GLU A 51 -9.45 0.69 16.12
N SER A 52 -10.41 1.35 16.76
CA SER A 52 -11.82 0.95 16.68
C SER A 52 -12.41 1.16 15.29
N VAL A 53 -12.06 2.26 14.62
CA VAL A 53 -12.50 2.51 13.24
C VAL A 53 -11.91 1.45 12.30
N CYS A 54 -10.64 1.10 12.49
CA CYS A 54 -9.97 0.05 11.72
C CYS A 54 -10.59 -1.32 11.95
N ALA A 55 -10.87 -1.69 13.21
CA ALA A 55 -11.49 -2.96 13.57
C ALA A 55 -12.86 -3.14 12.91
N TRP A 56 -13.72 -2.13 12.99
CA TRP A 56 -15.04 -2.17 12.33
C TRP A 56 -14.92 -2.23 10.80
N ALA A 57 -13.99 -1.48 10.22
CA ALA A 57 -13.74 -1.51 8.77
C ALA A 57 -13.28 -2.90 8.31
N MET A 58 -12.37 -3.54 9.04
CA MET A 58 -11.90 -4.90 8.72
C MET A 58 -12.98 -5.96 8.93
N LEU A 59 -13.81 -5.84 9.97
CA LEU A 59 -14.88 -6.79 10.26
C LEU A 59 -15.95 -6.74 9.16
N ILE A 60 -16.39 -5.54 8.77
CA ILE A 60 -17.36 -5.35 7.69
C ILE A 60 -16.74 -5.76 6.35
N GLY A 61 -15.55 -5.27 6.01
CA GLY A 61 -14.89 -5.56 4.74
C GLY A 61 -14.57 -7.04 4.56
N GLY A 62 -14.02 -7.67 5.59
CA GLY A 62 -13.75 -9.11 5.63
C GLY A 62 -15.02 -9.94 5.59
N GLY A 63 -16.08 -9.54 6.29
CA GLY A 63 -17.39 -10.21 6.25
C GLY A 63 -18.02 -10.19 4.87
N VAL A 64 -18.00 -9.03 4.20
CA VAL A 64 -18.48 -8.90 2.82
C VAL A 64 -17.63 -9.77 1.88
N LEU A 65 -16.30 -9.68 1.96
CA LEU A 65 -15.41 -10.52 1.14
C LEU A 65 -15.66 -12.02 1.37
N ALA A 66 -15.83 -12.43 2.62
CA ALA A 66 -16.08 -13.83 2.98
C ALA A 66 -17.40 -14.34 2.39
N ALA A 67 -18.45 -13.51 2.36
CA ALA A 67 -19.73 -13.88 1.74
C ALA A 67 -19.61 -14.12 0.22
N PHE A 68 -18.79 -13.33 -0.47
CA PHE A 68 -18.55 -13.46 -1.92
C PHE A 68 -17.60 -14.61 -2.27
N LEU A 69 -16.44 -14.67 -1.61
CA LEU A 69 -15.38 -15.64 -1.91
C LEU A 69 -15.65 -17.02 -1.29
N ARG A 70 -16.51 -17.10 -0.27
CA ARG A 70 -16.88 -18.34 0.43
C ARG A 70 -15.66 -19.20 0.78
N PRO A 71 -14.72 -18.68 1.59
CA PRO A 71 -13.43 -19.34 1.87
C PRO A 71 -13.60 -20.74 2.46
N TRP A 72 -14.71 -21.02 3.14
CA TRP A 72 -15.06 -22.33 3.69
C TRP A 72 -15.33 -23.43 2.65
N ARG A 73 -15.41 -23.11 1.35
CA ARG A 73 -15.50 -24.10 0.26
C ARG A 73 -14.15 -24.50 -0.31
N ILE A 74 -13.07 -23.86 0.13
CA ILE A 74 -11.72 -24.14 -0.35
C ILE A 74 -11.14 -25.22 0.56
N GLU A 75 -10.81 -26.38 -0.03
CA GLU A 75 -10.12 -27.45 0.69
C GLU A 75 -8.65 -27.04 0.92
N ALA A 76 -8.40 -26.41 2.06
CA ALA A 76 -7.06 -26.07 2.50
C ALA A 76 -6.54 -27.14 3.46
N HIS A 77 -5.34 -27.66 3.17
CA HIS A 77 -4.63 -28.53 4.11
C HIS A 77 -4.02 -27.64 5.20
N LEU A 78 -4.65 -27.64 6.37
CA LEU A 78 -4.24 -26.81 7.51
C LEU A 78 -3.14 -27.52 8.29
N ASP A 79 -1.90 -27.28 7.89
CA ASP A 79 -0.72 -27.66 8.67
C ASP A 79 -0.35 -26.54 9.67
N MET A 80 0.34 -26.88 10.75
CA MET A 80 0.73 -25.94 11.80
C MET A 80 1.57 -24.78 11.25
N ILE A 81 2.46 -25.06 10.30
CA ILE A 81 3.28 -24.05 9.62
C ILE A 81 2.40 -23.08 8.83
N VAL A 82 1.39 -23.59 8.13
CA VAL A 82 0.45 -22.80 7.33
C VAL A 82 -0.39 -21.90 8.22
N ILE A 83 -0.86 -22.42 9.36
CA ILE A 83 -1.64 -21.64 10.34
C ILE A 83 -0.79 -20.49 10.91
N VAL A 84 0.45 -20.77 11.34
CA VAL A 84 1.35 -19.74 11.89
C VAL A 84 1.71 -18.70 10.83
N GLY A 85 2.02 -19.13 9.60
CA GLY A 85 2.31 -18.22 8.49
C GLY A 85 1.10 -17.34 8.15
N PHE A 86 -0.09 -17.93 8.10
CA PHE A 86 -1.33 -17.20 7.87
C PHE A 86 -1.59 -16.16 8.96
N LEU A 87 -1.51 -16.53 10.23
CA LEU A 87 -1.68 -15.61 11.35
C LEU A 87 -0.66 -14.48 11.33
N THR A 88 0.59 -14.78 10.95
CA THR A 88 1.65 -13.77 10.82
C THR A 88 1.30 -12.74 9.75
N ILE A 89 0.86 -13.17 8.56
CA ILE A 89 0.47 -12.25 7.47
C ILE A 89 -0.76 -11.42 7.87
N VAL A 90 -1.74 -12.03 8.54
CA VAL A 90 -2.96 -11.34 8.97
C VAL A 90 -2.64 -10.30 10.05
N ILE A 91 -1.88 -10.67 11.09
CA ILE A 91 -1.63 -9.76 12.21
C ILE A 91 -0.55 -8.72 11.85
N VAL A 92 0.62 -9.20 11.43
CA VAL A 92 1.80 -8.36 11.19
C VAL A 92 1.75 -7.70 9.81
N GLY A 93 1.24 -8.40 8.79
CA GLY A 93 1.18 -7.87 7.42
C GLY A 93 -0.07 -7.03 7.13
N THR A 94 -1.15 -7.19 7.91
CA THR A 94 -2.44 -6.54 7.62
C THR A 94 -2.89 -5.66 8.78
N ILE A 95 -3.30 -6.26 9.90
CA ILE A 95 -3.96 -5.53 11.01
C ILE A 95 -3.06 -4.41 11.54
N LEU A 96 -1.81 -4.73 11.89
CA LEU A 96 -0.90 -3.77 12.48
C LEU A 96 -0.56 -2.59 11.53
N PRO A 97 -0.14 -2.81 10.27
CA PRO A 97 0.08 -1.74 9.30
C PRO A 97 -1.14 -0.85 9.07
N PHE A 98 -2.34 -1.44 8.95
CA PHE A 98 -3.56 -0.67 8.74
C PHE A 98 -3.94 0.18 9.96
N CYS A 99 -3.78 -0.34 11.18
CA CYS A 99 -3.96 0.45 12.40
C CYS A 99 -2.97 1.63 12.44
N LEU A 100 -1.69 1.39 12.14
CA LEU A 100 -0.66 2.43 12.07
C LEU A 100 -0.95 3.46 10.98
N TYR A 101 -1.48 3.03 9.83
CA TYR A 101 -1.89 3.95 8.77
C TYR A 101 -3.06 4.85 9.22
N LEU A 102 -4.14 4.30 9.78
CA LEU A 102 -5.24 5.15 10.30
C LEU A 102 -4.77 6.07 11.43
N ALA A 103 -3.83 5.61 12.26
CA ALA A 103 -3.20 6.46 13.27
C ALA A 103 -2.41 7.60 12.61
N ALA A 104 -1.60 7.32 11.59
CA ALA A 104 -0.87 8.34 10.83
C ALA A 104 -1.84 9.34 10.18
N VAL A 105 -2.94 8.87 9.59
CA VAL A 105 -3.99 9.75 9.04
C VAL A 105 -4.63 10.61 10.14
N LYS A 106 -4.87 10.06 11.33
CA LYS A 106 -5.47 10.78 12.46
C LYS A 106 -4.54 11.87 13.02
N TYR A 107 -3.25 11.58 13.18
CA TYR A 107 -2.30 12.47 13.86
C TYR A 107 -1.55 13.41 12.90
N ALA A 108 -1.10 12.91 11.76
CA ALA A 108 -0.32 13.67 10.78
C ALA A 108 -1.15 14.14 9.58
N GLY A 109 -2.35 13.59 9.37
CA GLY A 109 -3.21 13.89 8.23
C GLY A 109 -2.96 12.98 7.03
N SER A 110 -3.94 12.93 6.12
CA SER A 110 -3.92 12.02 4.96
C SER A 110 -2.77 12.29 3.99
N VAL A 111 -2.31 13.54 3.88
CA VAL A 111 -1.19 13.91 3.00
C VAL A 111 0.12 13.29 3.48
N TYR A 112 0.46 13.42 4.77
CA TYR A 112 1.69 12.83 5.32
C TYR A 112 1.63 11.32 5.35
N ALA A 113 0.47 10.73 5.68
CA ALA A 113 0.28 9.28 5.61
C ALA A 113 0.52 8.76 4.19
N GLY A 114 -0.03 9.43 3.16
CA GLY A 114 0.20 9.08 1.75
C GLY A 114 1.66 9.24 1.30
N LEU A 115 2.35 10.27 1.78
CA LEU A 115 3.79 10.44 1.55
C LEU A 115 4.60 9.29 2.16
N LEU A 116 4.27 8.86 3.38
CA LEU A 116 4.94 7.75 4.03
C LEU A 116 4.70 6.42 3.29
N SER A 117 3.46 6.18 2.84
CA SER A 117 3.14 5.05 1.95
C SER A 117 3.89 5.10 0.62
N SER A 118 4.32 6.27 0.16
CA SER A 118 5.12 6.39 -1.07
C SER A 118 6.58 5.92 -0.90
N VAL A 119 7.04 5.74 0.35
CA VAL A 119 8.35 5.14 0.68
C VAL A 119 8.29 3.62 0.57
N GLU A 120 7.13 3.03 0.85
CA GLU A 120 6.93 1.59 0.92
C GLU A 120 7.41 0.84 -0.34
N PRO A 121 7.10 1.30 -1.58
CA PRO A 121 7.60 0.63 -2.78
C PRO A 121 9.13 0.61 -2.84
N VAL A 122 9.79 1.71 -2.43
CA VAL A 122 11.25 1.80 -2.46
C VAL A 122 11.88 0.88 -1.42
N ALA A 123 11.32 0.83 -0.21
CA ALA A 123 11.75 -0.10 0.83
C ALA A 123 11.54 -1.56 0.38
N ALA A 124 10.39 -1.88 -0.20
CA ALA A 124 10.09 -3.19 -0.75
C ALA A 124 11.08 -3.60 -1.85
N THR A 125 11.43 -2.69 -2.77
CA THR A 125 12.46 -2.92 -3.78
C THR A 125 13.82 -3.22 -3.16
N ILE A 126 14.25 -2.48 -2.14
CA ILE A 126 15.54 -2.72 -1.47
C ILE A 126 15.55 -4.08 -0.80
N VAL A 127 14.48 -4.41 -0.06
CA VAL A 127 14.34 -5.73 0.58
C VAL A 127 14.34 -6.85 -0.47
N ALA A 128 13.61 -6.66 -1.57
CA ALA A 128 13.59 -7.62 -2.67
C ALA A 128 14.96 -7.79 -3.33
N ALA A 129 15.71 -6.71 -3.55
CA ALA A 129 17.07 -6.76 -4.10
C ALA A 129 18.00 -7.59 -3.20
N ILE A 130 17.92 -7.41 -1.88
CA ILE A 130 18.78 -8.10 -0.91
C ILE A 130 18.40 -9.57 -0.77
N PHE A 131 17.09 -9.87 -0.62
CA PHE A 131 16.63 -11.22 -0.31
C PHE A 131 16.43 -12.10 -1.55
N LEU A 132 15.95 -11.54 -2.67
CA LEU A 132 15.71 -12.30 -3.91
C LEU A 132 16.86 -12.17 -4.91
N GLY A 133 17.83 -11.27 -4.69
CA GLY A 133 18.95 -11.06 -5.61
C GLY A 133 18.53 -10.48 -6.98
N THR A 134 17.35 -9.86 -7.07
CA THR A 134 16.84 -9.30 -8.32
C THR A 134 17.61 -8.04 -8.71
N ALA A 135 18.27 -8.06 -9.88
CA ALA A 135 18.92 -6.89 -10.45
C ALA A 135 17.88 -5.95 -11.07
N PHE A 136 17.85 -4.71 -10.60
CA PHE A 136 16.99 -3.66 -11.17
C PHE A 136 17.76 -2.87 -12.23
N PRO A 137 17.13 -2.51 -13.36
CA PRO A 137 17.75 -1.66 -14.38
C PRO A 137 18.01 -0.25 -13.82
N ALA A 138 19.04 0.41 -14.34
CA ALA A 138 19.48 1.73 -13.86
C ALA A 138 18.37 2.80 -13.88
N ILE A 139 17.39 2.65 -14.78
CA ILE A 139 16.26 3.56 -14.92
C ILE A 139 15.27 3.47 -13.76
N ASP A 140 15.07 2.27 -13.20
CA ASP A 140 14.23 2.05 -12.03
C ASP A 140 14.89 2.65 -10.79
N ILE A 141 16.21 2.50 -10.66
CA ILE A 141 17.01 3.12 -9.59
C ILE A 141 16.88 4.65 -9.61
N LEU A 142 16.95 5.26 -10.80
CA LEU A 142 16.79 6.70 -10.97
C LEU A 142 15.35 7.15 -10.64
N GLY A 143 14.35 6.34 -11.02
CA GLY A 143 12.97 6.52 -10.61
C GLY A 143 12.77 6.52 -9.10
N PHE A 144 13.37 5.56 -8.39
CA PHE A 144 13.32 5.48 -6.92
C PHE A 144 14.00 6.68 -6.26
N ALA A 145 15.16 7.11 -6.78
CA ALA A 145 15.86 8.29 -6.29
C ALA A 145 15.00 9.56 -6.42
N LEU A 146 14.27 9.72 -7.52
CA LEU A 146 13.34 10.83 -7.75
C LEU A 146 12.11 10.80 -6.82
N VAL A 147 11.61 9.62 -6.47
CA VAL A 147 10.51 9.47 -5.51
C VAL A 147 10.99 9.87 -4.11
N LEU A 148 12.14 9.36 -3.66
CA LEU A 148 12.72 9.70 -2.36
C LEU A 148 13.08 11.18 -2.24
N SER A 149 13.68 11.78 -3.27
CA SER A 149 14.05 13.20 -3.23
C SER A 149 12.84 14.12 -3.05
N THR A 150 11.69 13.75 -3.64
CA THR A 150 10.44 14.51 -3.47
C THR A 150 9.98 14.51 -2.01
N LEU A 151 10.15 13.40 -1.30
CA LEU A 151 9.80 13.29 0.12
C LEU A 151 10.68 14.20 0.98
N PHE A 152 11.99 14.21 0.74
CA PHE A 152 12.91 15.09 1.47
C PHE A 152 12.57 16.57 1.25
N ILE A 153 12.28 16.98 0.02
CA ILE A 153 11.93 18.37 -0.31
C ILE A 153 10.62 18.77 0.40
N LEU A 154 9.58 17.93 0.36
CA LEU A 154 8.31 18.21 1.01
C LEU A 154 8.42 18.23 2.54
N ASN A 155 9.26 17.37 3.12
CA ASN A 155 9.50 17.37 4.57
C ASN A 155 10.25 18.64 5.02
N ILE A 156 11.21 19.13 4.23
CA ILE A 156 11.96 20.35 4.53
C ILE A 156 11.07 21.61 4.43
N ASN A 157 10.16 21.65 3.45
CA ASN A 157 9.23 22.78 3.26
C ASN A 157 7.98 22.72 4.17
N SER A 158 7.91 21.71 5.04
CA SER A 158 6.85 21.52 6.05
C SER A 158 7.23 22.11 7.42
N LYS A 159 8.14 23.09 7.44
CA LYS A 159 8.41 23.95 8.59
C LYS A 159 7.90 25.36 8.28
#